data_AF-A0A367YNN4-F1
#
_entry.id   AF-A0A367YNN4-F1
#
_cell.length_a   1.000
_cell.length_b   1.000
_cell.length_c   1.000
_cell.angle_alpha   90.00
_cell.angle_beta   90.00
_cell.angle_gamma   90.00
#
_symmetry.space_group_name_H-M   'P 1'
#
loop_
_entity.id
_entity.type
_entity.pdbx_description
1 polymer ?
#
loop_
_entity_poly.entity_id
_entity_poly.type
_entity_poly.pdbx_seq_one_letter_code
_entity_poly.pdbx_strand_id
1 'polypeptide(L)'
;MFAQSALRSSRALPSRIITRRNFQVSSKRLEDINTLVYGHPQEGVYSNLPFKIKNRKFIPFAVYYWGILGFFFAFPFLTSWWQLKKSGAFNQTEE
;
A
#
# COMPACT_ATOMS: atom_id res chain seq x y z
N MET A 1 7.24 0.80 74.39
CA MET A 1 7.82 1.62 73.29
C MET A 1 8.92 0.82 72.64
N PHE A 2 8.77 0.36 71.38
CA PHE A 2 9.87 0.07 70.46
C PHE A 2 9.29 0.02 69.04
N ALA A 3 9.34 1.15 68.33
CA ALA A 3 9.02 1.21 66.91
C ALA A 3 10.32 1.01 66.13
N GLN A 4 10.32 -0.02 65.29
CA GLN A 4 11.44 -0.46 64.47
C GLN A 4 11.82 0.64 63.46
N SER A 5 13.07 1.09 63.54
CA SER A 5 13.67 1.96 62.53
C SER A 5 14.03 1.13 61.29
N ALA A 6 13.11 1.06 60.33
CA ALA A 6 13.37 0.45 59.04
C ALA A 6 13.90 1.50 58.04
N LEU A 7 15.22 1.53 57.95
CA LEU A 7 16.05 1.68 56.75
C LEU A 7 15.40 2.34 55.51
N ARG A 8 15.91 3.55 55.22
CA ARG A 8 15.63 4.34 54.02
C ARG A 8 16.19 3.62 52.78
N SER A 9 15.32 2.94 52.03
CA SER A 9 15.69 2.32 50.76
C SER A 9 15.73 3.34 49.62
N SER A 10 16.81 3.26 48.85
CA SER A 10 17.23 4.03 47.66
C SER A 10 16.14 4.72 46.85
N ARG A 11 16.35 6.01 46.54
CA ARG A 11 15.66 6.69 45.43
C ARG A 11 16.04 5.98 44.13
N ALA A 12 15.11 5.19 43.57
CA ALA A 12 15.25 4.64 42.24
C ALA A 12 15.30 5.79 41.22
N LEU A 13 16.33 5.79 40.38
CA LEU A 13 16.47 6.68 39.23
C LEU A 13 15.23 6.52 38.34
N PRO A 14 14.56 7.60 37.88
CA PRO A 14 13.41 7.46 37.00
C PRO A 14 13.87 6.76 35.73
N SER A 15 13.35 5.56 35.51
CA SER A 15 13.52 4.84 34.26
C SER A 15 13.06 5.76 33.14
N ARG A 16 14.04 6.28 32.38
CA ARG A 16 13.96 6.75 31.00
C ARG A 16 12.52 6.76 30.48
N ILE A 17 11.91 7.93 30.38
CA ILE A 17 10.71 8.12 29.55
C ILE A 17 11.13 7.74 28.13
N ILE A 18 10.99 6.46 27.79
CA ILE A 18 11.13 5.99 26.42
C ILE A 18 9.85 6.44 25.75
N THR A 19 9.89 7.57 25.06
CA THR A 19 8.85 7.96 24.11
C THR A 19 8.80 6.88 23.04
N ARG A 20 8.03 5.83 23.28
CA ARG A 20 7.62 4.92 22.21
C ARG A 20 6.71 5.76 21.34
N ARG A 21 7.16 6.08 20.12
CA ARG A 21 6.27 6.63 19.09
C ARG A 21 5.24 5.53 18.81
N ASN A 22 4.13 5.56 19.54
CA ASN A 22 2.98 4.75 19.21
C ASN A 22 2.50 5.25 17.85
N PHE A 23 2.93 4.58 16.79
CA PHE A 23 2.29 4.63 15.48
C PHE A 23 0.91 3.96 15.60
N GLN A 24 0.04 4.53 16.44
CA GLN A 24 -1.39 4.28 16.35
C GLN A 24 -1.94 5.24 15.31
N VAL A 25 -1.75 4.88 14.04
CA VAL A 25 -2.58 5.42 12.96
C VAL A 25 -3.94 4.77 13.14
N SER A 26 -4.74 5.30 14.06
CA SER A 26 -6.13 4.88 14.20
C SER A 26 -6.86 5.35 12.95
N SER A 27 -7.21 4.40 12.08
CA SER A 27 -8.04 4.63 10.89
C SER A 27 -9.30 5.43 11.21
N LYS A 28 -9.81 5.35 12.45
CA LYS A 28 -10.97 6.12 12.93
C LYS A 28 -10.75 7.63 12.96
N ARG A 29 -9.53 8.11 13.27
CA ARG A 29 -9.26 9.56 13.26
C ARG A 29 -9.15 10.12 11.84
N LEU A 30 -8.71 9.30 10.89
CA LEU A 30 -8.79 9.63 9.47
C LEU A 30 -10.24 9.58 8.98
N GLU A 31 -11.05 8.64 9.46
CA GLU A 31 -12.48 8.54 9.18
C GLU A 31 -13.23 9.81 9.62
N ASP A 32 -12.96 10.37 10.80
CA ASP A 32 -13.61 11.61 11.26
C ASP A 32 -13.32 12.81 10.34
N ILE A 33 -12.05 12.97 9.92
CA ILE A 33 -11.64 14.05 9.01
C ILE A 33 -12.19 13.80 7.59
N ASN A 34 -12.14 12.56 7.11
CA ASN A 34 -12.71 12.19 5.81
C ASN A 34 -14.22 12.37 5.79
N THR A 35 -14.92 12.06 6.88
CA THR A 35 -16.37 12.15 6.98
C THR A 35 -16.84 13.61 6.94
N LEU A 36 -16.10 14.52 7.58
CA LEU A 36 -16.38 15.96 7.54
C LEU A 36 -16.16 16.59 6.16
N VAL A 37 -15.21 16.08 5.36
CA VAL A 37 -14.81 16.69 4.08
C VAL A 37 -15.40 15.96 2.87
N TYR A 38 -15.50 14.64 2.93
CA TYR A 38 -15.82 13.73 1.82
C TYR A 38 -17.00 12.78 2.11
N GLY A 39 -17.54 12.78 3.33
CA GLY A 39 -18.65 11.92 3.75
C GLY A 39 -18.22 10.50 4.16
N HIS A 40 -19.20 9.63 4.42
CA HIS A 40 -18.93 8.25 4.84
C HIS A 40 -18.38 7.42 3.67
N PRO A 41 -17.34 6.60 3.89
CA PRO A 41 -16.84 5.70 2.88
C PRO A 41 -17.93 4.74 2.43
N GLN A 42 -17.95 4.41 1.13
CA GLN A 42 -18.94 3.47 0.62
C GLN A 42 -18.70 2.09 1.24
N GLU A 43 -19.77 1.48 1.73
CA GLU A 43 -19.76 0.12 2.25
C GLU A 43 -20.24 -0.87 1.18
N GLY A 44 -19.57 -2.01 1.04
CA GLY A 44 -19.97 -3.05 0.10
C GLY A 44 -18.82 -3.96 -0.34
N VAL A 45 -19.18 -5.04 -1.05
CA VAL A 45 -18.25 -6.12 -1.44
C VAL A 45 -17.05 -5.63 -2.27
N TYR A 46 -17.21 -4.55 -3.04
CA TYR A 46 -16.16 -4.02 -3.92
C TYR A 46 -15.87 -2.53 -3.67
N SER A 47 -16.35 -1.96 -2.57
CA SER A 47 -16.17 -0.53 -2.28
C SER A 47 -14.75 -0.18 -1.81
N ASN A 48 -13.99 -1.18 -1.38
CA ASN A 48 -12.60 -1.07 -0.93
C ASN A 48 -11.58 -1.16 -2.07
N LEU A 49 -12.02 -1.34 -3.32
CA LEU A 49 -11.13 -1.54 -4.46
C LEU A 49 -10.95 -0.23 -5.23
N PRO A 50 -9.72 0.10 -5.66
CA PRO A 50 -9.43 1.31 -6.42
C PRO A 50 -9.88 1.22 -7.89
N PHE A 51 -10.66 0.20 -8.26
CA PHE A 51 -11.16 0.00 -9.61
C PHE A 51 -12.56 -0.61 -9.59
N LYS A 52 -13.37 -0.22 -10.58
CA LYS A 52 -14.74 -0.69 -10.72
C LYS A 52 -14.78 -2.12 -11.27
N ILE A 53 -15.55 -3.03 -10.68
CA ILE A 53 -15.76 -4.39 -11.20
C ILE A 53 -17.10 -4.52 -11.92
N LYS A 54 -18.19 -4.08 -11.28
CA LYS A 54 -19.57 -4.18 -11.80
C LYS A 54 -20.00 -2.92 -12.55
N ASN A 55 -21.03 -3.01 -13.39
CA ASN A 55 -21.67 -1.86 -14.07
C ASN A 55 -20.68 -0.98 -14.87
N ARG A 56 -19.78 -1.60 -15.62
CA ARG A 56 -18.91 -0.91 -16.59
C ARG A 56 -19.68 -0.71 -17.90
N LYS A 57 -19.65 0.50 -18.46
CA LYS A 57 -20.45 0.87 -19.65
C LYS A 57 -19.87 0.36 -20.97
N PHE A 58 -18.54 0.33 -21.10
CA PHE A 58 -17.87 0.10 -22.39
C PHE A 58 -16.97 -1.13 -22.39
N ILE A 59 -16.09 -1.27 -21.39
CA ILE A 59 -15.08 -2.33 -21.36
C ILE A 59 -15.45 -3.35 -20.29
N PRO A 60 -15.70 -4.62 -20.67
CA PRO A 60 -15.91 -5.69 -19.71
C PRO A 60 -14.71 -5.83 -18.76
N PHE A 61 -14.98 -6.16 -17.49
CA PHE A 61 -13.93 -6.23 -16.47
C PHE A 61 -12.79 -7.19 -16.84
N ALA A 62 -13.12 -8.36 -17.42
CA ALA A 62 -12.13 -9.34 -17.83
C ALA A 62 -11.14 -8.77 -18.86
N VAL A 63 -11.63 -8.03 -19.86
CA VAL A 63 -10.78 -7.39 -20.88
C VAL A 63 -9.88 -6.34 -20.26
N TYR A 64 -10.41 -5.53 -19.33
CA TYR A 64 -9.60 -4.54 -18.61
C TYR A 64 -8.50 -5.19 -17.76
N TYR A 65 -8.87 -6.19 -16.96
CA TYR A 65 -7.95 -6.82 -16.02
C TYR A 65 -6.85 -7.59 -16.74
N TRP A 66 -7.23 -8.47 -17.68
CA TRP A 66 -6.27 -9.25 -18.47
C TRP A 66 -5.51 -8.39 -19.48
N GLY A 67 -6.11 -7.31 -19.99
CA GLY A 67 -5.42 -6.37 -20.88
C GLY A 67 -4.28 -5.65 -20.17
N ILE A 68 -4.50 -5.16 -18.94
CA ILE A 68 -3.43 -4.53 -18.15
C ILE A 68 -2.34 -5.53 -17.82
N LEU A 69 -2.71 -6.70 -17.28
CA LEU A 69 -1.73 -7.74 -16.95
C LEU A 69 -0.94 -8.20 -18.18
N GLY A 70 -1.64 -8.46 -19.29
CA GLY A 70 -1.04 -8.88 -20.55
C GLY A 70 -0.11 -7.81 -21.13
N PHE A 71 -0.47 -6.53 -21.03
CA PHE A 71 0.38 -5.43 -21.50
C PHE A 71 1.70 -5.38 -20.71
N PHE A 72 1.65 -5.42 -19.38
CA PHE A 72 2.86 -5.40 -18.56
C PHE A 72 3.67 -6.69 -18.67
N PHE A 73 3.00 -7.82 -18.89
CA PHE A 73 3.68 -9.07 -19.23
C PHE A 73 4.42 -8.98 -20.57
N ALA A 74 3.81 -8.34 -21.59
CA ALA A 74 4.40 -8.17 -22.91
C ALA A 74 5.50 -7.10 -22.96
N PHE A 75 5.54 -6.18 -21.98
CA PHE A 75 6.48 -5.06 -21.94
C PHE A 75 7.96 -5.43 -22.15
N PRO A 76 8.56 -6.41 -21.43
CA PRO A 76 9.94 -6.80 -21.68
C PRO A 76 10.17 -7.32 -23.10
N PHE A 77 9.22 -8.06 -23.68
CA PHE A 77 9.35 -8.59 -25.05
C PHE A 77 9.28 -7.48 -26.11
N LEU A 78 8.34 -6.53 -25.94
CA LEU A 78 8.20 -5.40 -26.84
C LEU A 78 9.43 -4.49 -26.81
N THR A 79 9.96 -4.24 -25.61
CA THR A 79 11.18 -3.43 -25.45
C THR A 79 12.42 -4.13 -26.00
N SER A 80 12.59 -5.43 -25.75
CA SER A 80 13.67 -6.23 -26.36
C SER A 80 13.54 -6.28 -27.87
N TRP A 81 12.33 -6.51 -28.41
CA TRP A 81 12.09 -6.50 -29.86
C TRP A 81 12.47 -5.15 -30.48
N TRP A 82 12.08 -4.04 -29.84
CA TRP A 82 12.46 -2.71 -30.33
C TRP A 82 13.99 -2.51 -30.31
N GLN A 83 14.68 -2.96 -29.27
CA GLN A 83 16.15 -2.89 -29.21
C GLN A 83 16.81 -3.77 -30.28
N LEU A 84 16.33 -5.01 -30.48
CA LEU A 84 16.81 -5.93 -31.52
C LEU A 84 16.61 -5.37 -32.93
N LYS A 85 15.46 -4.71 -33.17
CA LYS A 85 15.21 -4.04 -34.44
C LYS A 85 16.21 -2.90 -34.69
N LYS A 86 16.51 -2.09 -33.68
CA LYS A 86 17.51 -1.03 -33.79
C LYS A 86 18.93 -1.57 -33.96
N SER A 87 19.24 -2.73 -33.37
CA SER A 87 20.56 -3.36 -33.51
C SER A 87 20.76 -4.08 -34.84
N GLY A 88 19.77 -4.05 -35.75
CA GLY A 88 19.84 -4.70 -37.05
C GLY A 88 19.72 -6.22 -37.00
N ALA A 89 19.25 -6.79 -35.88
CA ALA A 89 19.10 -8.24 -35.72
C ALA A 89 18.13 -8.87 -36.75
N PHE A 90 17.26 -8.07 -37.35
CA PHE A 90 16.26 -8.50 -38.35
C PHE A 90 16.64 -8.12 -39.79
N ASN A 91 17.85 -7.64 -40.05
CA ASN A 91 18.28 -7.20 -41.39
C ASN A 91 18.93 -8.33 -42.22
N GLN A 92 18.88 -9.58 -41.76
CA GLN A 92 19.46 -10.70 -42.50
C GLN A 92 18.56 -11.02 -43.70
N THR A 93 19.03 -10.71 -44.90
CA THR A 93 18.57 -11.32 -46.15
C THR A 93 19.34 -12.62 -46.33
N GLU A 94 18.63 -13.75 -46.36
CA GLU A 94 19.23 -15.02 -46.77
C GLU A 94 19.70 -14.88 -48.23
N GLU A 95 21.00 -15.02 -48.47
CA GLU A 95 21.59 -15.24 -49.80
C GLU A 95 21.64 -16.74 -50.12
#